data_AF-A0A3M5SRH9-F1
#
_entry.id   AF-A0A3M5SRH9-F1
#
_cell.length_a   1.000
_cell.length_b   1.000
_cell.length_c   1.000
_cell.angle_alpha   90.00
_cell.angle_beta   90.00
_cell.angle_gamma   90.00
#
_symmetry.space_group_name_H-M   'P 1'
#
loop_
_entity.id
_entity.type
_entity.pdbx_description
1 polymer ?
#
loop_
_entity_poly.entity_id
_entity_poly.type
_entity_poly.pdbx_seq_one_letter_code
_entity_poly.pdbx_strand_id
1 'polypeptide(L)'
;MGWRWHPSQQFDLQRVLHWLEGMAWRRAKVVIHSEGGWYSGNVLEGAPLAWQISEWRQDSRLELIFSAPHDVDTLQAQMAGCLA
;
A
#
# COMPACT_ATOMS: atom_id res chain seq x y z
N MET A 1 8.23 -1.09 8.41
CA MET A 1 8.52 -2.13 7.40
C MET A 1 8.23 -1.53 6.03
N GLY A 2 8.98 -1.91 5.00
CA GLY A 2 8.87 -1.29 3.68
C GLY A 2 9.01 -2.32 2.55
N TRP A 3 8.13 -2.22 1.55
CA TRP A 3 8.12 -3.03 0.34
C TRP A 3 8.27 -2.15 -0.89
N ARG A 4 8.87 -2.70 -1.94
CA ARG A 4 9.05 -2.04 -3.22
C ARG A 4 8.82 -3.04 -4.35
N TRP A 5 8.04 -2.64 -5.35
CA TRP A 5 7.72 -3.46 -6.52
C TRP A 5 8.09 -2.75 -7.81
N HIS A 6 8.37 -3.55 -8.85
CA HIS A 6 8.73 -3.05 -10.17
C HIS A 6 7.59 -2.18 -10.75
N PRO A 7 7.88 -1.08 -11.48
CA PRO A 7 6.84 -0.18 -12.01
C PRO A 7 5.88 -0.83 -13.01
N SER A 8 6.21 -1.98 -13.59
CA SER A 8 5.26 -2.73 -14.42
C SER A 8 4.18 -3.47 -13.63
N GLN A 9 4.37 -3.63 -12.32
CA GLN A 9 3.44 -4.36 -11.46
C GLN A 9 2.31 -3.44 -11.03
N GLN A 10 1.09 -3.76 -11.48
CA GLN A 10 -0.11 -3.01 -11.17
C GLN A 10 -0.90 -3.69 -10.05
N PHE A 11 -1.55 -2.87 -9.23
CA PHE A 11 -2.40 -3.31 -8.13
C PHE A 11 -3.81 -2.76 -8.30
N ASP A 12 -4.77 -3.52 -7.81
CA ASP A 12 -6.15 -3.09 -7.62
C ASP A 12 -6.23 -2.19 -6.36
N LEU A 13 -6.57 -0.91 -6.56
CA LEU A 13 -6.64 0.06 -5.46
C LEU A 13 -7.69 -0.27 -4.42
N GLN A 14 -8.81 -0.90 -4.81
CA GLN A 14 -9.86 -1.27 -3.87
C GLN A 14 -9.42 -2.43 -2.99
N ARG A 15 -8.72 -3.42 -3.57
CA ARG A 15 -8.13 -4.52 -2.79
C ARG A 15 -7.05 -4.03 -1.84
N VAL A 16 -6.18 -3.11 -2.28
CA VAL A 16 -5.16 -2.50 -1.40
C VAL A 16 -5.82 -1.71 -0.26
N LEU A 17 -6.85 -0.91 -0.56
CA LEU A 17 -7.58 -0.15 0.46
C LEU A 17 -8.21 -1.10 1.50
N HIS A 18 -8.95 -2.11 1.04
CA HIS A 18 -9.59 -3.08 1.93
C HIS A 18 -8.58 -3.85 2.80
N TRP A 19 -7.45 -4.24 2.21
CA TRP A 19 -6.37 -4.90 2.95
C TRP A 19 -5.78 -3.97 4.03
N LEU A 20 -5.52 -2.69 3.70
CA LEU A 20 -5.05 -1.71 4.68
C LEU A 20 -6.05 -1.47 5.81
N GLU A 21 -7.35 -1.41 5.53
CA GLU A 21 -8.40 -1.24 6.55
C GLU A 21 -8.54 -2.45 7.48
N GLY A 22 -8.13 -3.65 7.03
CA GLY A 22 -8.18 -4.88 7.81
C GLY A 22 -7.11 -5.02 8.90
N MET A 23 -6.24 -4.02 9.10
CA MET A 23 -5.09 -4.12 10.01
C MET A 23 -4.91 -2.88 10.88
N ALA A 24 -4.33 -3.08 12.07
CA ALA A 24 -4.01 -2.00 13.00
C ALA A 24 -2.58 -1.47 12.82
N TRP A 25 -2.35 -0.67 11.76
CA TRP A 25 -1.10 0.10 11.59
C TRP A 25 -1.22 1.50 12.21
N ARG A 26 -0.07 2.07 12.62
CA ARG A 26 0.03 3.45 13.14
C ARG A 26 0.23 4.50 12.06
N ARG A 27 0.90 4.11 10.97
CA ARG A 27 1.04 4.95 9.77
C ARG A 27 1.21 4.08 8.54
N ALA A 28 0.56 4.47 7.45
CA ALA A 28 0.79 3.93 6.12
C ALA A 28 1.27 5.04 5.18
N LYS A 29 2.39 4.80 4.49
CA LYS A 29 2.78 5.58 3.31
C LYS A 29 2.78 4.66 2.12
N VAL A 30 2.17 5.09 1.04
CA VAL A 30 1.93 4.23 -0.11
C VAL A 30 2.06 5.01 -1.40
N VAL A 31 2.66 4.37 -2.41
CA VAL A 31 2.64 4.75 -3.81
C VAL A 31 2.31 3.50 -4.60
N ILE A 32 1.25 3.50 -5.40
CA ILE A 32 0.74 2.33 -6.11
C ILE A 32 0.51 2.70 -7.57
N HIS A 33 1.09 1.91 -8.47
CA HIS A 33 0.64 1.85 -9.84
C HIS A 33 -0.60 0.95 -9.93
N SER A 34 -1.67 1.47 -10.50
CA SER A 34 -2.90 0.75 -10.82
C SER A 34 -3.25 0.94 -12.29
N GLU A 35 -4.29 0.27 -12.77
CA GLU A 35 -4.80 0.46 -14.14
C GLU A 35 -5.16 1.93 -14.43
N GLY A 36 -5.62 2.68 -13.42
CA GLY A 36 -5.98 4.09 -13.52
C GLY A 36 -4.79 5.07 -13.48
N GLY A 37 -3.57 4.57 -13.31
CA GLY A 37 -2.36 5.37 -13.20
C GLY A 37 -1.68 5.23 -11.83
N TRP A 38 -1.03 6.30 -11.37
CA TRP A 38 -0.21 6.28 -10.15
C TRP A 38 -0.89 7.05 -9.04
N TYR A 39 -0.96 6.43 -7.86
CA TYR A 39 -1.65 6.96 -6.69
C TYR A 39 -0.76 6.90 -5.47
N SER A 40 -0.90 7.86 -4.56
CA SER A 40 -0.20 7.88 -3.29
C SER A 40 -1.13 8.15 -2.13
N GLY A 41 -0.64 7.83 -0.93
CA GLY A 41 -1.32 8.07 0.33
C GLY A 41 -0.31 8.14 1.47
N ASN A 42 -0.61 8.96 2.47
CA ASN A 42 0.19 9.08 3.68
C ASN A 42 -0.75 9.38 4.84
N VAL A 43 -1.10 8.33 5.59
CA VAL A 43 -2.20 8.34 6.54
C VAL A 43 -1.72 7.86 7.90
N LEU A 44 -2.22 8.51 8.94
CA LEU A 44 -2.00 8.13 10.34
C LEU A 44 -3.16 7.26 10.83
N GLU A 45 -2.90 6.50 11.89
CA GLU A 45 -3.92 5.70 12.59
C GLU A 45 -5.23 6.47 12.79
N GLY A 46 -6.35 5.80 12.51
CA GLY A 46 -7.70 6.35 12.71
C GLY A 46 -8.18 7.35 11.66
N ALA A 47 -7.33 7.73 10.69
CA ALA A 47 -7.74 8.55 9.56
C ALA A 47 -8.07 7.68 8.33
N PRO A 48 -9.06 8.06 7.50
CA PRO A 48 -9.36 7.35 6.27
C PRO A 48 -8.23 7.55 5.25
N LEU A 49 -7.91 6.50 4.49
CA LEU A 49 -6.97 6.61 3.37
C LEU A 49 -7.67 7.29 2.19
N ALA A 50 -7.24 8.51 1.87
CA ALA A 50 -7.65 9.22 0.67
C ALA A 50 -6.54 9.12 -0.39
N TRP A 51 -6.82 8.46 -1.51
CA TRP A 51 -5.90 8.36 -2.63
C TRP A 51 -5.68 9.73 -3.29
N GLN A 52 -4.43 10.04 -3.58
CA GLN A 52 -4.03 11.21 -4.36
C GLN A 52 -3.32 10.77 -5.63
N ILE A 53 -3.48 11.52 -6.73
CA ILE A 53 -2.70 11.26 -7.95
C ILE A 53 -1.22 11.51 -7.66
N SER A 54 -0.35 10.64 -8.16
CA SER A 54 1.08 10.73 -7.98
C SER A 54 1.80 10.85 -9.32
N GLU A 55 2.76 11.79 -9.41
CA GLU A 55 3.68 11.88 -10.54
C GLU A 55 4.86 10.89 -10.43
N TRP A 56 4.98 10.17 -9.32
CA TRP A 56 6.02 9.17 -9.14
C TRP A 56 5.73 7.94 -9.99
N ARG A 57 6.66 7.57 -10.89
CA ARG A 57 6.49 6.44 -11.83
C ARG A 57 7.61 5.41 -11.75
N GLN A 58 8.45 5.45 -10.71
CA GLN A 58 9.66 4.62 -10.63
C GLN A 58 9.40 3.24 -10.01
N ASP A 59 8.54 3.18 -8.99
CA ASP A 59 8.21 1.96 -8.26
C ASP A 59 6.93 2.14 -7.45
N SER A 60 6.17 1.05 -7.30
CA SER A 60 5.16 0.96 -6.24
C SER A 60 5.87 0.71 -4.92
N ARG A 61 5.44 1.40 -3.86
CA ARG A 61 6.05 1.34 -2.53
C ARG A 61 4.99 1.33 -1.46
N LEU A 62 5.22 0.53 -0.43
CA LEU A 62 4.41 0.55 0.77
C LEU A 62 5.32 0.59 1.99
N GLU A 63 5.08 1.52 2.89
CA GLU A 63 5.72 1.57 4.21
C GLU A 63 4.65 1.56 5.28
N LEU A 64 4.71 0.57 6.16
CA LEU A 64 3.81 0.44 7.31
C LEU A 64 4.60 0.53 8.61
N ILE A 65 4.09 1.33 9.54
CA ILE A 65 4.56 1.42 10.92
C ILE A 65 3.48 0.80 11.81
N PHE A 66 3.84 -0.17 12.64
CA PHE A 66 2.95 -0.85 13.57
C PHE A 66 3.31 -0.53 15.03
N SER A 67 2.40 -0.83 15.95
CA SER A 67 2.63 -0.75 17.41
C SER A 67 3.33 -2.01 17.96
N ALA A 68 3.24 -3.13 17.24
CA ALA A 68 3.86 -4.41 17.57
C ALA A 68 4.54 -5.03 16.32
N PRO A 69 5.40 -6.05 16.48
CA PRO A 69 5.92 -6.81 15.36
C PRO A 69 4.80 -7.52 14.58
N HIS A 70 4.91 -7.55 13.25
CA HIS A 70 4.06 -8.34 12.37
C HIS A 70 4.93 -9.23 11.49
N ASP A 71 4.35 -10.33 11.03
CA ASP A 71 4.99 -11.24 10.08
C ASP A 71 5.04 -10.58 8.68
N VAL A 72 6.26 -10.24 8.27
CA VAL A 72 6.53 -9.57 6.99
C VAL A 72 6.17 -10.46 5.79
N ASP A 73 6.41 -11.77 5.89
CA ASP A 73 6.19 -12.70 4.79
C ASP A 73 4.70 -12.89 4.55
N THR A 74 3.92 -13.00 5.63
CA THR A 74 2.46 -13.03 5.56
C THR A 74 1.90 -11.75 4.93
N LEU A 75 2.37 -10.57 5.35
CA LEU A 75 1.92 -9.29 4.78
C LEU A 75 2.29 -9.17 3.29
N GLN A 76 3.47 -9.64 2.91
CA GLN A 76 3.90 -9.65 1.50
C GLN A 76 3.02 -10.58 0.65
N ALA A 77 2.70 -11.77 1.16
CA ALA A 77 1.82 -12.71 0.48
C ALA A 77 0.39 -12.16 0.32
N GLN A 78 -0.13 -11.48 1.33
CA GLN A 78 -1.43 -10.81 1.25
C GLN A 78 -1.43 -9.69 0.21
N MET A 79 -0.37 -8.87 0.15
CA MET A 79 -0.23 -7.83 -0.88
C MET A 79 -0.17 -8.39 -2.31
N ALA A 80 0.36 -9.60 -2.50
CA ALA A 80 0.32 -10.28 -3.80
C ALA A 80 -1.12 -10.63 -4.24
N GLY A 81 -2.06 -10.79 -3.30
CA GLY A 81 -3.48 -10.93 -3.60
C GLY A 81 -4.16 -9.64 -4.10
N CYS A 82 -3.48 -8.50 -3.98
CA CYS A 82 -3.98 -7.20 -4.44
C CYS A 82 -3.54 -6.84 -5.87
N LEU A 83 -2.88 -7.73 -6.60
CA LEU A 83 -2.52 -7.50 -8.00
C LEU A 83 -3.76 -7.40 -8.89
N ALA A 84 -3.67 -6.54 -9.91
CA ALA A 84 -4.69 -6.39 -10.95
C ALA A 84 -4.59 -7.53 -11.98
#